data_AF-A0ABD5DVF4-F1
#
_entry.id   AF-A0ABD5DVF4-F1
#
_cell.length_a   1.000
_cell.length_b   1.000
_cell.length_c   1.000
_cell.angle_alpha   90.00
_cell.angle_beta   90.00
_cell.angle_gamma   90.00
#
_symmetry.space_group_name_H-M   'P 1'
#
loop_
_entity.id
_entity.type
_entity.pdbx_description
1 polymer ?
#
loop_
_entity_poly.entity_id
_entity_poly.type
_entity_poly.pdbx_seq_one_letter_code
_entity_poly.pdbx_strand_id
1 'polypeptide(L)'
;FLDIVPISAETGTNVDTIAAIVRKHLPEAIHHFPEDYITDRSQRFMASEIIREKLMRFLGAELPYSVTVEIERFVSNERGGYDINGLI
;
A
#
# COMPACT_ATOMS: atom_id res chain seq x y z
N PHE A 1 1.41 21.99 -14.88
CA PHE A 1 2.18 20.98 -14.13
C PHE A 1 3.47 21.63 -13.63
N LEU A 2 3.99 21.18 -12.49
CA LEU A 2 5.28 21.64 -11.96
C LEU A 2 6.44 21.05 -12.75
N ASP A 3 6.34 19.79 -13.18
CA ASP A 3 7.33 19.10 -14.01
C ASP A 3 6.67 17.96 -14.81
N ILE A 4 7.35 17.45 -15.84
CA ILE A 4 6.93 16.26 -16.59
C ILE A 4 8.12 15.31 -16.70
N VAL A 5 8.06 14.19 -15.97
CA VAL A 5 9.14 13.20 -15.89
C VAL A 5 8.59 11.83 -16.30
N PRO A 6 9.05 11.22 -17.41
CA PRO A 6 8.67 9.85 -17.75
C PRO A 6 9.34 8.90 -16.76
N ILE A 7 8.59 7.97 -16.17
CA ILE A 7 9.10 7.04 -15.15
C ILE A 7 8.74 5.60 -15.46
N SER A 8 9.42 4.68 -14.77
CA SER A 8 8.99 3.29 -14.61
C SER A 8 9.24 2.87 -13.17
N ALA A 9 8.16 2.55 -12.45
CA ALA A 9 8.26 2.09 -11.07
C ALA A 9 8.87 0.68 -10.98
N GLU A 10 8.64 -0.16 -11.99
CA GLU A 10 9.17 -1.54 -12.05
C GLU A 10 10.68 -1.57 -12.26
N THR A 11 11.18 -0.78 -13.21
CA THR A 11 12.62 -0.73 -13.54
C THR A 11 13.38 0.32 -12.73
N GLY A 12 12.67 1.17 -11.98
CA GLY A 12 13.25 2.28 -11.23
C GLY A 12 13.63 3.50 -12.07
N THR A 13 13.28 3.54 -13.36
CA THR A 13 13.63 4.64 -14.26
C THR A 13 13.07 5.96 -13.74
N ASN A 14 13.94 6.94 -13.49
CA ASN A 14 13.64 8.29 -13.02
C ASN A 14 12.92 8.37 -11.65
N VAL A 15 12.92 7.29 -10.86
CA VAL A 15 12.39 7.32 -9.48
C VAL A 15 13.24 8.23 -8.58
N ASP A 16 14.55 8.25 -8.81
CA ASP A 16 15.51 9.15 -8.18
C ASP A 16 15.23 10.63 -8.48
N THR A 17 14.85 10.93 -9.73
CA THR A 17 14.45 12.28 -10.15
C THR A 17 13.21 12.74 -9.39
N ILE A 18 12.22 11.87 -9.24
CA ILE A 18 11.04 12.16 -8.40
C ILE A 18 11.45 12.37 -6.94
N ALA A 19 12.29 11.49 -6.38
CA ALA A 19 12.74 11.60 -4.99
C ALA A 19 13.46 12.94 -4.72
N ALA A 20 14.26 13.41 -5.68
CA ALA A 20 14.93 14.71 -5.61
C ALA A 20 13.94 15.88 -5.65
N ILE A 21 12.90 15.81 -6.50
CA ILE A 21 11.84 16.83 -6.56
C ILE A 21 11.06 16.87 -5.24
N VAL A 22 10.66 15.70 -4.71
CA VAL A 22 9.95 15.61 -3.42
C VAL A 22 10.76 16.25 -2.31
N ARG A 23 12.06 15.93 -2.21
CA ARG A 23 12.95 16.51 -1.19
C ARG A 23 13.01 18.04 -1.25
N LYS A 24 13.03 18.63 -2.46
CA LYS A 24 13.06 20.11 -2.64
C LYS A 24 11.79 20.81 -2.16
N HIS A 25 10.68 20.09 -2.04
CA HIS A 25 9.38 20.64 -1.65
C HIS A 25 9.00 20.34 -0.20
N LEU A 26 9.83 19.61 0.55
CA LEU A 26 9.63 19.46 1.98
C LEU A 26 9.94 20.79 2.68
N PRO A 27 8.99 21.37 3.42
CA PRO A 27 9.25 22.60 4.18
C PRO A 27 10.23 22.32 5.33
N GLU A 28 10.94 23.36 5.76
CA GLU A 28 11.69 23.29 7.01
C GLU A 28 10.71 23.12 8.18
N ALA A 29 10.79 21.95 8.83
CA ALA A 29 9.91 21.57 9.92
C ALA A 29 10.58 20.50 10.78
N ILE A 30 10.08 20.33 12.00
CA ILE A 30 10.44 19.16 12.82
C ILE A 30 9.84 17.89 12.21
N HIS A 31 10.53 16.76 12.33
CA HIS A 31 9.96 15.47 11.96
C HIS A 31 8.76 15.17 12.88
N HIS A 32 7.59 14.97 12.27
CA HIS A 32 6.36 14.64 13.01
C HIS A 32 6.33 13.19 13.50
N PHE A 33 7.07 12.31 12.83
CA PHE A 33 7.18 10.89 13.16
C PHE A 33 8.63 10.54 13.49
N PRO A 34 8.88 9.67 14.49
CA PRO A 34 10.19 9.06 14.72
C PRO A 34 10.73 8.37 13.45
N GLU A 35 12.05 8.25 13.34
CA GLU A 35 12.69 7.61 12.17
C GLU A 35 12.26 6.15 12.01
N ASP A 36 12.18 5.42 13.12
CA ASP A 36 11.71 4.02 13.16
C ASP A 36 10.21 3.91 13.41
N TYR A 37 9.44 4.97 13.17
CA TYR A 37 8.00 4.91 13.35
C TYR A 37 7.40 3.94 12.34
N ILE A 38 7.03 2.76 12.84
CA ILE A 38 6.29 1.79 12.06
C ILE A 38 4.94 2.44 11.77
N THR A 39 4.76 2.91 10.54
CA THR A 39 3.45 3.28 10.01
C THR A 39 2.69 1.97 9.82
N ASP A 40 2.23 1.38 10.93
CA ASP A 40 1.67 0.03 10.94
C ASP A 40 0.34 0.03 10.19
N ARG A 41 0.44 -0.08 8.87
CA ARG A 41 -0.61 -0.71 8.07
C ARG A 41 -0.55 -2.17 8.48
N SER A 42 -1.32 -2.52 9.52
CA SER A 42 -1.33 -3.86 10.10
C SER A 42 -1.32 -4.95 9.02
N GLN A 43 -0.70 -6.09 9.29
CA GLN A 43 -0.71 -7.23 8.34
C GLN A 43 -2.14 -7.60 7.89
N ARG A 44 -3.14 -7.32 8.75
CA ARG A 44 -4.57 -7.37 8.45
C ARG A 44 -4.97 -6.42 7.31
N PHE A 45 -4.56 -5.16 7.37
CA PHE A 45 -4.78 -4.18 6.28
C PHE A 45 -4.09 -4.60 4.98
N MET A 46 -2.85 -5.12 5.04
CA MET A 46 -2.18 -5.61 3.84
C MET A 46 -2.93 -6.79 3.22
N ALA A 47 -3.42 -7.73 4.03
CA ALA A 47 -4.23 -8.85 3.56
C ALA A 47 -5.52 -8.38 2.89
N SER A 48 -6.24 -7.39 3.45
CA SER A 48 -7.44 -6.85 2.80
C SER A 48 -7.13 -6.19 1.46
N GLU A 49 -6.03 -5.45 1.37
CA GLU A 49 -5.63 -4.78 0.13
C GLU A 49 -5.22 -5.77 -0.98
N ILE A 50 -4.56 -6.87 -0.61
CA ILE A 50 -4.22 -7.95 -1.56
C ILE A 50 -5.50 -8.58 -2.11
N ILE A 51 -6.49 -8.91 -1.26
CA ILE A 51 -7.77 -9.45 -1.71
C ILE A 51 -8.49 -8.45 -2.62
N ARG A 52 -8.50 -7.16 -2.24
CA ARG A 52 -9.10 -6.08 -3.04
C ARG A 52 -8.45 -5.96 -4.42
N GLU A 53 -7.12 -6.02 -4.50
CA GLU A 53 -6.39 -6.05 -5.78
C GLU A 53 -6.83 -7.23 -6.65
N LYS A 54 -6.93 -8.44 -6.08
CA LYS A 54 -7.38 -9.62 -6.84
C LYS A 54 -8.81 -9.48 -7.32
N LEU A 55 -9.71 -8.99 -6.48
CA LEU A 55 -11.10 -8.72 -6.88
C LEU A 55 -11.16 -7.76 -8.07
N MET A 56 -10.48 -6.62 -8.00
CA MET A 56 -10.43 -5.65 -9.09
C MET A 56 -9.83 -6.26 -10.37
N ARG A 57 -8.78 -7.08 -10.24
CA ARG A 57 -8.09 -7.70 -11.39
C ARG A 57 -8.95 -8.75 -12.10
N PHE A 58 -9.71 -9.54 -11.37
CA PHE A 58 -10.50 -10.65 -11.94
C PHE A 58 -11.94 -10.27 -12.29
N LEU A 59 -12.55 -9.33 -11.56
CA LEU A 59 -13.94 -8.90 -11.77
C LEU A 59 -14.04 -7.64 -12.64
N GLY A 60 -12.91 -6.99 -12.95
CA GLY A 60 -12.86 -5.86 -13.87
C GLY A 60 -13.72 -4.67 -13.41
N ALA A 61 -14.25 -3.91 -14.37
CA ALA A 61 -14.99 -2.66 -14.14
C ALA A 61 -16.42 -2.86 -13.57
N GLU A 62 -16.87 -4.11 -13.42
CA GLU A 62 -18.19 -4.42 -12.84
C GLU A 62 -18.20 -4.45 -11.31
N LEU A 63 -17.02 -4.32 -10.67
CA LEU A 63 -16.95 -4.24 -9.22
C LEU A 63 -17.62 -2.94 -8.76
N PRO A 64 -18.75 -2.98 -8.01
CA PRO A 64 -19.30 -1.75 -7.49
C PRO A 64 -18.27 -1.11 -6.55
N TYR A 65 -18.16 0.22 -6.57
CA TYR A 65 -17.31 1.02 -5.67
C TYR A 65 -17.57 0.74 -4.17
N SER A 66 -18.57 -0.09 -3.86
CA SER A 66 -18.99 -0.52 -2.53
C SER A 66 -18.46 -1.89 -2.08
N VAL A 67 -17.64 -2.60 -2.88
CA VAL A 67 -17.06 -3.87 -2.40
C VAL A 67 -16.11 -3.58 -1.25
N THR A 68 -16.45 -4.12 -0.08
CA THR A 68 -15.73 -3.92 1.17
C THR A 68 -15.08 -5.24 1.53
N VAL A 69 -13.76 -5.26 1.60
CA VAL A 69 -13.04 -6.43 2.11
C VAL A 69 -12.78 -6.23 3.59
N GLU A 70 -13.29 -7.12 4.42
CA GLU A 70 -12.99 -7.17 5.84
C GLU A 70 -12.21 -8.46 6.13
N ILE A 71 -11.05 -8.35 6.78
CA ILE A 71 -10.45 -9.53 7.39
C ILE A 71 -11.19 -9.77 8.68
N GLU A 72 -11.78 -10.95 8.90
CA GLU A 72 -12.44 -11.29 10.16
C GLU A 72 -11.42 -11.87 11.14
N ARG A 73 -10.52 -12.74 10.64
CA ARG A 73 -9.53 -13.46 11.44
C ARG A 73 -8.14 -13.32 10.82
N PHE A 74 -7.16 -13.04 11.67
CA PHE A 74 -5.73 -13.05 11.32
C PHE A 74 -4.97 -13.56 12.54
N VAL A 75 -4.58 -14.83 12.56
CA VAL A 75 -3.89 -15.46 13.70
C VAL A 75 -2.70 -16.28 13.24
N SER A 76 -1.64 -16.34 14.05
CA SER A 76 -0.55 -17.30 13.83
C SER A 76 -0.97 -18.70 14.29
N ASN A 77 -0.53 -19.72 13.57
CA ASN A 77 -0.77 -21.12 13.92
C ASN A 77 0.48 -21.79 14.51
N GLU A 78 0.31 -22.96 15.14
CA GLU A 78 1.39 -23.69 15.82
C GLU A 78 2.53 -24.13 14.89
N ARG A 79 2.31 -24.11 13.58
CA ARG A 79 3.31 -24.46 12.56
C ARG A 79 4.12 -23.23 12.08
N GLY A 80 3.90 -22.07 12.69
CA GLY A 80 4.57 -20.81 12.32
C GLY A 80 3.99 -20.14 11.06
N GLY A 81 2.81 -20.56 10.60
CA GLY A 81 2.07 -19.91 9.51
C GLY A 81 0.98 -18.97 10.03
N TYR A 82 0.19 -18.41 9.10
CA TYR A 82 -0.95 -17.55 9.41
C TYR A 82 -2.26 -18.16 8.88
N ASP A 83 -3.29 -18.14 9.73
CA ASP A 83 -4.67 -18.45 9.35
C ASP A 83 -5.43 -17.14 9.18
N ILE A 84 -5.88 -16.88 7.94
CA ILE A 84 -6.50 -15.61 7.54
C ILE A 84 -7.87 -15.90 6.93
N ASN A 85 -8.92 -15.31 7.50
CA ASN A 85 -10.27 -15.35 6.95
C ASN A 85 -10.65 -13.95 6.46
N GLY A 86 -10.95 -13.85 5.16
CA GLY A 86 -11.48 -12.63 4.54
C GLY A 86 -12.96 -12.79 4.20
N LEU A 87 -13.73 -11.73 4.47
CA LEU A 87 -15.11 -11.53 4.07
C LEU A 87 -15.14 -10.46 2.96
N ILE A 88 -15.87 -10.71 1.89
CA ILE A 88 -16.04 -9.83 0.72
C ILE A 88 -17.51 -9.45 0.61
#